data_AF-A0A359KFG5-F1
#
_entry.id   AF-A0A359KFG5-F1
#
_cell.length_a   1.000
_cell.length_b   1.000
_cell.length_c   1.000
_cell.angle_alpha   90.00
_cell.angle_beta   90.00
_cell.angle_gamma   90.00
#
_symmetry.space_group_name_H-M   'P 1'
#
loop_
_entity.id
_entity.type
_entity.pdbx_description
1 polymer ?
#
loop_
_entity_poly.entity_id
_entity_poly.type
_entity_poly.pdbx_seq_one_letter_code
_entity_poly.pdbx_strand_id
1 'polypeptide(L)'
;MTGSASNTAPETAPTEIGADLRHVRSWVFDLDNTLYPPETQFLRQVEQRINQYVVRTSGLESAEALSVQRGYLHDYGTSLAGLMMYYEIE
;
A
#
# COMPACT_ATOMS: atom_id res chain seq x y z
N MET A 1 -1.54 -21.14 -56.18
CA MET A 1 -2.01 -19.83 -55.69
C MET A 1 -2.69 -20.04 -54.36
N THR A 2 -1.96 -19.87 -53.25
CA THR A 2 -2.56 -19.79 -51.90
C THR A 2 -1.75 -18.74 -51.15
N GLY A 3 -2.32 -17.55 -51.02
CA GLY A 3 -1.68 -16.42 -50.37
C GLY A 3 -1.60 -16.63 -48.86
N SER A 4 -0.41 -16.44 -48.30
CA SER A 4 -0.23 -16.24 -46.86
C SER A 4 -0.90 -14.93 -46.47
N ALA A 5 -1.95 -15.00 -45.67
CA ALA A 5 -2.50 -13.83 -45.01
C ALA A 5 -1.51 -13.38 -43.92
N SER A 6 -0.77 -12.31 -44.19
CA SER A 6 -0.02 -11.58 -43.16
C SER A 6 -1.01 -11.05 -42.13
N ASN A 7 -0.97 -11.60 -40.92
CA ASN A 7 -1.72 -11.08 -39.78
C ASN A 7 -1.02 -9.83 -39.24
N THR A 8 -1.24 -8.70 -39.87
CA THR A 8 -0.76 -7.40 -39.37
C THR A 8 -1.81 -6.88 -38.40
N ALA A 9 -1.61 -7.14 -37.10
CA ALA A 9 -2.30 -6.39 -36.06
C ALA A 9 -2.08 -4.89 -36.32
N PRO A 10 -3.09 -4.02 -36.16
CA PRO A 10 -2.93 -2.60 -36.44
C PRO A 10 -1.84 -2.04 -35.53
N GLU A 11 -0.86 -1.38 -36.15
CA GLU A 11 0.20 -0.66 -35.48
C GLU A 11 -0.44 0.51 -34.73
N THR A 12 -0.70 0.31 -33.44
CA THR A 12 -1.27 1.33 -32.56
C THR A 12 -0.28 2.47 -32.46
N ALA A 13 -0.64 3.63 -33.00
CA ALA A 13 0.14 4.86 -32.87
C ALA A 13 0.45 5.11 -31.39
N PRO A 14 1.72 5.38 -31.03
CA PRO A 14 2.08 5.63 -29.65
C PRO A 14 1.32 6.87 -29.17
N THR A 15 0.51 6.71 -28.13
CA THR A 15 0.01 7.84 -27.36
C THR A 15 1.22 8.50 -26.73
N GLU A 16 1.62 9.68 -27.22
CA GLU A 16 2.88 10.37 -26.90
C GLU A 16 3.02 10.84 -25.42
N ILE A 17 2.27 10.29 -24.47
CA ILE A 17 2.36 10.62 -23.03
C ILE A 17 2.26 9.35 -22.17
N GLY A 18 2.89 8.25 -22.58
CA GLY A 18 2.88 7.00 -21.81
C GLY A 18 4.22 6.27 -21.87
N ALA A 19 4.64 5.69 -20.74
CA ALA A 19 5.72 4.72 -20.74
C ALA A 19 5.30 3.48 -21.56
N ASP A 20 6.19 2.93 -22.38
CA ASP A 20 5.95 1.65 -23.04
C ASP A 20 6.03 0.51 -22.01
N LEU A 21 4.88 -0.03 -21.62
CA LEU A 21 4.78 -1.07 -20.60
C LEU A 21 4.66 -2.48 -21.19
N ARG A 22 4.71 -2.65 -22.52
CA ARG A 22 4.51 -3.95 -23.19
C ARG A 22 5.52 -5.02 -22.80
N HIS A 23 6.69 -4.59 -22.33
CA HIS A 23 7.77 -5.47 -21.87
C HIS A 23 7.60 -5.93 -20.41
N VAL A 24 6.71 -5.29 -19.64
CA VAL A 24 6.46 -5.61 -18.22
C VAL A 24 5.62 -6.87 -18.12
N ARG A 25 6.16 -7.90 -17.45
CA ARG A 25 5.48 -9.21 -17.30
C ARG A 25 4.83 -9.42 -15.94
N SER A 26 5.18 -8.61 -14.96
CA SER A 26 4.74 -8.77 -13.58
C SER A 26 4.38 -7.42 -13.00
N TRP A 27 3.24 -7.40 -12.31
CA TRP A 27 2.68 -6.22 -11.69
C TRP A 27 2.48 -6.50 -10.21
N VAL A 28 2.98 -5.60 -9.37
CA VAL A 28 2.69 -5.59 -7.94
C VAL A 28 1.78 -4.40 -7.71
N PHE A 29 0.58 -4.69 -7.22
CA PHE A 29 -0.35 -3.66 -6.78
C PHE A 29 -0.32 -3.64 -5.27
N ASP A 30 -0.23 -2.43 -4.73
CA ASP A 30 -0.56 -2.24 -3.33
C ASP A 30 -2.04 -2.59 -3.09
N LEU A 31 -2.37 -3.00 -1.88
CA LEU A 31 -3.74 -3.36 -1.51
C LEU A 31 -4.51 -2.14 -1.03
N ASP A 32 -3.95 -1.45 -0.04
CA ASP A 32 -4.65 -0.43 0.73
C ASP A 32 -4.80 0.88 -0.05
N ASN A 33 -6.02 1.42 -0.08
CA ASN A 33 -6.41 2.59 -0.90
C ASN A 33 -6.03 2.50 -2.40
N THR A 34 -5.69 1.31 -2.89
CA THR A 34 -5.35 1.05 -4.29
C THR A 34 -6.41 0.13 -4.91
N LEU A 35 -6.69 -1.01 -4.28
CA LEU A 35 -7.67 -1.98 -4.80
C LEU A 35 -9.11 -1.74 -4.28
N TYR A 36 -9.28 -0.89 -3.26
CA TYR A 36 -10.59 -0.43 -2.81
C TYR A 36 -10.68 1.11 -2.81
N PRO A 37 -11.87 1.69 -3.05
CA PRO A 37 -12.03 3.14 -3.11
C PRO A 37 -11.77 3.78 -1.73
N PRO A 38 -11.01 4.89 -1.64
CA PRO A 38 -10.72 5.58 -0.38
C PRO A 38 -11.99 6.15 0.29
N GLU A 39 -13.06 6.37 -0.48
CA GLU A 39 -14.36 6.84 0.02
C GLU A 39 -15.04 5.82 0.95
N THR A 40 -14.63 4.54 0.88
CA THR A 40 -15.09 3.51 1.82
C THR A 40 -14.54 3.72 3.24
N GLN A 41 -13.50 4.54 3.39
CA GLN A 41 -12.85 4.87 4.67
C GLN A 41 -12.41 3.65 5.49
N PHE A 42 -12.23 2.49 4.83
CA PHE A 42 -11.83 1.27 5.51
C PHE A 42 -10.49 1.44 6.23
N LEU A 43 -9.48 1.98 5.56
CA LEU A 43 -8.17 2.23 6.16
C LEU A 43 -8.27 3.17 7.37
N ARG A 44 -9.09 4.21 7.30
CA ARG A 44 -9.25 5.14 8.43
C ARG A 44 -9.80 4.46 9.68
N GLN A 45 -10.71 3.49 9.53
CA GLN A 45 -11.21 2.71 10.68
C GLN A 45 -10.12 1.80 11.26
N VAL A 46 -9.29 1.22 10.40
CA VAL A 46 -8.13 0.42 10.81
C VAL A 46 -7.11 1.28 11.57
N GLU A 47 -6.73 2.43 11.02
CA GLU A 47 -5.81 3.39 11.65
C GLU A 47 -6.27 3.83 13.04
N GLN A 48 -7.56 4.15 13.19
CA GLN A 48 -8.15 4.51 14.49
C GLN A 48 -8.02 3.37 15.51
N ARG A 49 -8.27 2.12 15.10
CA ARG A 49 -8.14 0.96 15.99
C ARG A 49 -6.69 0.69 16.37
N ILE A 50 -5.75 0.87 15.45
CA ILE A 50 -4.32 0.75 15.74
C ILE A 50 -3.92 1.83 16.75
N ASN A 51 -4.32 3.08 16.54
CA ASN A 51 -3.99 4.16 17.47
C ASN A 51 -4.56 3.90 18.87
N GLN A 52 -5.81 3.44 18.96
CA GLN A 52 -6.42 3.04 20.23
C GLN A 52 -5.66 1.89 20.90
N TYR A 53 -5.16 0.93 20.12
CA TYR A 53 -4.31 -0.14 20.65
C TYR A 53 -3.00 0.42 21.22
N VAL A 54 -2.30 1.28 20.47
CA VAL A 54 -1.06 1.93 20.91
C VAL A 54 -1.29 2.72 22.21
N VAL A 55 -2.36 3.51 22.31
CA VAL A 55 -2.71 4.25 23.54
C VAL A 55 -2.87 3.31 24.72
N ARG A 56 -3.66 2.24 24.57
CA ARG A 56 -3.89 1.28 25.67
C ARG A 56 -2.61 0.55 26.09
N THR A 57 -1.77 0.16 25.14
CA THR A 57 -0.55 -0.59 25.47
C THR A 57 0.53 0.30 26.05
N SER A 58 0.71 1.50 25.49
CA SER A 58 1.76 2.42 25.95
C SER A 58 1.40 3.23 27.19
N GLY A 59 0.10 3.40 27.47
CA GLY A 59 -0.39 4.30 28.52
C GLY A 59 -0.22 5.79 28.20
N LEU A 60 0.22 6.13 26.99
CA LEU A 60 0.48 7.50 26.57
C LEU A 60 -0.81 8.21 26.16
N GLU A 61 -0.80 9.54 26.28
CA GLU A 61 -1.86 10.39 25.73
C GLU A 61 -1.93 10.26 24.20
N SER A 62 -3.13 10.44 23.63
CA SER A 62 -3.41 10.12 22.22
C SER A 62 -2.45 10.77 21.22
N ALA A 63 -2.08 12.04 21.42
CA ALA A 63 -1.16 12.75 20.55
C ALA A 63 0.26 12.19 20.61
N GLU A 64 0.73 11.81 21.81
CA GLU A 64 2.05 11.23 22.02
C GLU A 64 2.10 9.79 21.48
N ALA A 65 1.07 9.00 21.77
CA ALA A 65 0.90 7.66 21.21
C ALA A 65 0.92 7.66 19.67
N LEU A 66 0.30 8.65 19.03
CA LEU A 66 0.36 8.82 17.57
C LEU A 66 1.78 9.13 17.08
N SER A 67 2.54 9.95 17.81
CA SER A 67 3.94 10.24 17.46
C SER A 67 4.82 8.99 17.59
N VAL A 68 4.66 8.22 18.67
CA VAL A 68 5.37 6.96 18.89
C VAL A 68 5.02 5.94 17.81
N GLN A 69 3.73 5.79 17.50
CA GLN A 69 3.25 4.89 16.44
C GLN A 69 3.92 5.17 15.09
N ARG A 70 4.05 6.45 14.72
CA ARG A 70 4.72 6.89 13.49
C ARG A 70 6.22 6.64 13.52
N GLY A 71 6.86 6.87 14.67
CA GLY A 71 8.26 6.52 14.88
C GLY A 71 8.49 5.02 14.66
N TYR A 72 7.65 4.17 15.26
CA TYR A 72 7.77 2.72 15.10
C TYR A 72 7.53 2.25 13.67
N LEU A 73 6.56 2.85 12.97
CA LEU A 73 6.34 2.55 11.56
C LEU A 73 7.58 2.88 10.71
N HIS A 74 8.22 4.03 10.98
CA HIS A 74 9.43 4.46 10.28
C HIS A 74 10.64 3.58 10.61
N ASP A 75 10.86 3.29 11.89
CA ASP A 75 12.09 2.65 12.36
C ASP A 75 12.06 1.11 12.23
N TYR A 76 10.88 0.50 12.33
CA TYR A 76 10.71 -0.97 12.35
C TYR A 76 9.83 -1.51 11.21
N GLY A 77 9.39 -0.64 10.30
CA GLY A 77 8.52 -0.99 9.17
C GLY A 77 7.06 -1.29 9.55
N THR A 78 6.75 -1.49 10.84
CA THR A 78 5.39 -1.57 11.36
C THR A 78 5.32 -1.01 12.78
N SER A 79 4.19 -0.42 13.15
CA SER A 79 3.96 0.00 14.55
C SER A 79 3.93 -1.19 15.51
N LEU A 80 3.48 -2.37 15.07
CA LEU A 80 3.44 -3.58 15.88
C LEU A 80 4.85 -4.04 16.27
N ALA A 81 5.80 -4.09 15.32
CA ALA A 81 7.17 -4.50 15.61
C ALA A 81 7.82 -3.60 16.68
N GLY A 82 7.61 -2.28 16.60
CA GLY A 82 8.08 -1.36 17.64
C GLY A 82 7.39 -1.60 18.99
N LEU A 83 6.08 -1.86 19.00
CA LEU A 83 5.37 -2.18 20.24
C LEU A 83 5.89 -3.48 20.89
N MET A 84 6.14 -4.53 20.10
CA MET A 84 6.71 -5.78 20.62
C MET A 84 8.10 -5.57 21.24
N MET A 85 8.92 -4.70 20.64
CA MET A 85 10.26 -4.39 21.14
C MET A 85 10.28 -3.66 22.49
N TYR A 86 9.28 -2.79 22.74
CA TYR A 86 9.31 -1.86 23.88
C TYR A 86 8.23 -2.09 24.94
N TYR A 87 7.19 -2.88 24.66
CA TYR A 87 6.02 -3.05 25.53
C TYR A 87 5.64 -4.51 25.80
N GLU A 88 6.58 -5.45 25.68
CA GLU A 88 6.39 -6.88 26.02
C GLU A 88 5.16 -7.52 25.35
N ILE A 89 4.89 -7.15 24.10
CA ILE A 89 3.82 -7.75 23.28
C ILE A 89 4.39 -8.92 22.49
N GLU A 90 3.68 -10.06 22.50
CA GLU A 90 3.96 -11.25 21.68
C GLU A 90 3.05 -11.34 20.44
#